data_AF-A0A0B2UN45-F1
#
_entry.id   AF-A0A0B2UN45-F1
#
_cell.length_a   1.000
_cell.length_b   1.000
_cell.length_c   1.000
_cell.angle_alpha   90.00
_cell.angle_beta   90.00
_cell.angle_gamma   90.00
#
_symmetry.space_group_name_H-M   'P 1'
#
loop_
_entity.id
_entity.type
_entity.pdbx_description
1 polymer ?
#
loop_
_entity_poly.entity_id
_entity_poly.type
_entity_poly.pdbx_seq_one_letter_code
_entity_poly.pdbx_strand_id
1 'polypeptide(L)'
;MKPFSKVNLLSNAEALAIIQKHSETHQDHSTFLEKVVAYSNSSLSQDSIDRAKHTLQQMKLTAFEAIQLINIIPTSILSLQLIIEDMDDRFSEEELEQILDIFRHQ
;
A
#
# COMPACT_ATOMS: atom_id res chain seq x y z
N MET A 1 -6.01 22.06 -18.83
CA MET A 1 -6.08 20.59 -18.79
C MET A 1 -7.23 20.22 -17.87
N LYS A 2 -8.22 19.42 -18.30
CA LYS A 2 -9.33 18.99 -17.42
C LYS A 2 -8.95 17.65 -16.79
N PRO A 3 -8.70 17.55 -15.47
CA PRO A 3 -8.37 16.29 -14.85
C PRO A 3 -9.68 15.56 -14.53
N PHE A 4 -10.13 14.70 -15.43
CA PHE A 4 -11.20 13.75 -15.12
C PHE A 4 -10.81 12.38 -15.64
N SER A 5 -10.08 11.65 -14.81
CA SER A 5 -9.98 10.21 -14.92
C SER A 5 -10.37 9.60 -13.57
N LYS A 6 -10.84 8.35 -13.63
CA LYS A 6 -11.10 7.52 -12.45
C LYS A 6 -9.82 7.46 -11.62
N VAL A 7 -9.88 7.91 -10.36
CA VAL A 7 -8.74 7.86 -9.46
C VAL A 7 -8.43 6.39 -9.17
N ASN A 8 -7.28 5.92 -9.62
CA ASN A 8 -6.78 4.62 -9.25
C ASN A 8 -5.73 4.81 -8.16
N LEU A 9 -5.96 4.23 -6.98
CA LEU A 9 -5.01 4.31 -5.88
C LEU A 9 -3.91 3.26 -6.11
N LEU A 10 -2.66 3.70 -5.99
CA LEU A 10 -1.47 2.89 -6.17
C LEU A 10 -0.69 2.83 -4.86
N SER A 11 -0.26 1.63 -4.49
CA SER A 11 0.79 1.42 -3.49
C SER A 11 2.14 1.93 -4.02
N ASN A 12 3.09 2.13 -3.10
CA ASN A 12 4.45 2.55 -3.43
C ASN A 12 5.12 1.54 -4.38
N ALA A 13 4.86 0.25 -4.18
CA ALA A 13 5.35 -0.83 -5.04
C ALA A 13 4.75 -0.78 -6.45
N GLU A 14 3.43 -0.63 -6.58
CA GLU A 14 2.76 -0.51 -7.89
C GLU A 14 3.26 0.74 -8.63
N ALA A 15 3.41 1.87 -7.92
CA ALA A 15 3.97 3.09 -8.48
C ALA A 15 5.42 2.90 -8.96
N LEU A 16 6.24 2.21 -8.16
CA LEU A 16 7.62 1.89 -8.51
C LEU A 16 7.70 1.02 -9.77
N ALA A 17 6.88 -0.03 -9.86
CA ALA A 17 6.84 -0.91 -11.02
C ALA A 17 6.45 -0.15 -12.31
N ILE A 18 5.47 0.76 -12.22
CA ILE A 18 5.07 1.61 -13.34
C ILE A 18 6.23 2.53 -13.75
N ILE A 19 6.92 3.13 -12.79
CA ILE A 19 8.05 4.03 -13.06
C ILE A 19 9.20 3.29 -13.72
N GLN A 20 9.61 2.13 -13.18
CA GLN A 20 10.70 1.32 -13.73
C GLN A 20 10.38 0.82 -15.14
N LYS A 21 9.12 0.50 -15.43
CA LYS A 21 8.69 0.11 -16.78
C LYS A 21 8.87 1.23 -17.82
N HIS A 22 8.87 2.50 -17.41
CA HIS A 22 8.92 3.65 -18.32
C HIS A 22 10.17 4.52 -18.14
N SER A 23 11.07 4.18 -17.21
CA SER A 23 12.28 4.96 -16.93
C SER A 23 13.27 4.96 -18.09
N GLU A 24 13.30 3.88 -18.87
CA GLU A 24 14.14 3.77 -20.09
C GLU A 24 13.77 4.80 -21.16
N THR A 25 12.54 5.31 -21.14
CA THR A 25 12.03 6.22 -22.17
C THR A 25 12.31 7.70 -21.87
N HIS A 26 12.69 8.05 -20.63
CA HIS A 26 12.78 9.44 -20.16
C HIS A 26 14.06 9.72 -19.37
N GLN A 27 15.21 9.76 -20.09
CA GLN A 27 16.54 10.04 -19.52
C GLN A 27 16.65 11.40 -18.80
N ASP A 28 15.83 12.40 -19.16
CA ASP A 28 15.91 13.77 -18.65
C ASP A 28 15.49 13.94 -17.17
N HIS A 29 14.96 12.88 -16.54
CA HIS A 29 14.46 12.93 -15.15
C HIS A 29 15.21 12.00 -14.18
N SER A 30 16.42 11.57 -14.52
CA SER A 30 17.21 10.58 -13.76
C SER A 30 17.25 10.83 -12.24
N THR A 31 17.61 12.03 -11.78
CA THR A 31 17.70 12.34 -10.34
C THR A 31 16.36 12.28 -9.62
N PHE A 32 15.27 12.66 -10.28
CA PHE A 32 13.94 12.54 -9.70
C PHE A 32 13.54 11.07 -9.58
N LEU A 33 13.74 10.30 -10.65
CA LEU A 33 13.43 8.88 -10.70
C LEU A 33 14.23 8.08 -9.67
N GLU A 34 15.52 8.36 -9.51
CA GLU A 34 16.38 7.76 -8.48
C GLU A 34 15.84 7.99 -7.07
N LYS A 35 15.38 9.21 -6.77
CA LYS A 35 14.78 9.54 -5.47
C LYS A 35 13.46 8.82 -5.22
N VAL A 36 12.61 8.73 -6.24
CA VAL A 36 11.34 8.00 -6.12
C VAL A 36 11.59 6.51 -5.93
N VAL A 37 12.55 5.93 -6.64
CA VAL A 37 12.96 4.53 -6.45
C VAL A 37 13.47 4.30 -5.03
N ALA A 38 14.33 5.18 -4.51
CA ALA A 38 14.87 5.07 -3.16
C ALA A 38 13.77 5.17 -2.07
N TYR A 39 12.76 6.01 -2.29
CA TYR A 39 11.64 6.19 -1.37
C TYR A 39 10.62 5.03 -1.44
N SER A 40 10.33 4.52 -2.64
CA SER A 40 9.29 3.52 -2.88
C SER A 40 9.72 2.08 -2.64
N ASN A 41 10.86 1.85 -1.98
CA ASN A 41 11.32 0.50 -1.63
C ASN A 41 10.24 -0.24 -0.82
N SER A 42 9.62 -1.24 -1.46
CA SER A 42 8.68 -2.14 -0.83
C SER A 42 9.34 -3.49 -0.59
N SER A 43 9.15 -4.03 0.60
CA SER A 43 9.58 -5.39 0.93
C SER A 43 8.62 -6.47 0.42
N LEU A 44 7.46 -6.10 -0.11
CA LEU A 44 6.43 -7.05 -0.53
C LEU A 44 6.49 -7.33 -2.03
N SER A 45 6.27 -8.59 -2.40
CA SER A 45 6.10 -8.99 -3.80
C SER A 45 4.75 -8.50 -4.36
N GLN A 46 4.65 -8.33 -5.68
CA GLN A 46 3.39 -7.94 -6.34
C GLN A 46 2.23 -8.89 -6.00
N ASP A 47 2.49 -10.20 -6.02
CA ASP A 47 1.47 -11.19 -5.66
C ASP A 47 1.03 -11.04 -4.19
N SER A 48 1.94 -10.71 -3.29
CA SER A 48 1.60 -10.46 -1.89
C SER A 48 0.79 -9.19 -1.71
N ILE A 49 1.10 -8.14 -2.47
CA ILE A 49 0.35 -6.88 -2.48
C ILE A 49 -1.08 -7.11 -2.95
N ASP A 50 -1.27 -7.83 -4.06
CA ASP A 50 -2.60 -8.10 -4.60
C ASP A 50 -3.43 -8.98 -3.65
N ARG A 51 -2.80 -10.00 -3.05
CA ARG A 51 -3.45 -10.81 -2.00
C ARG A 51 -3.84 -9.96 -0.79
N ALA A 52 -2.91 -9.17 -0.24
CA ALA A 52 -3.18 -8.32 0.91
C ALA A 52 -4.31 -7.31 0.63
N LYS A 53 -4.27 -6.65 -0.53
CA LYS A 53 -5.30 -5.70 -0.97
C LYS A 53 -6.67 -6.35 -1.04
N HIS A 54 -6.76 -7.55 -1.60
CA HIS A 54 -8.02 -8.30 -1.66
C HIS A 54 -8.54 -8.70 -0.28
N THR A 55 -7.68 -9.28 0.56
CA THR A 55 -8.04 -9.73 1.91
C THR A 55 -8.49 -8.56 2.78
N LEU A 56 -7.75 -7.45 2.80
CA LEU A 56 -8.10 -6.27 3.60
C LEU A 56 -9.45 -5.67 3.17
N GLN A 57 -9.76 -5.66 1.87
CA GLN A 57 -11.06 -5.23 1.37
C GLN A 57 -12.20 -6.16 1.82
N GLN A 58 -11.97 -7.48 1.87
CA GLN A 58 -12.94 -8.44 2.41
C GLN A 58 -13.18 -8.24 3.91
N MET A 59 -12.15 -7.78 4.63
CA MET A 59 -12.23 -7.37 6.04
C MET A 59 -12.82 -5.97 6.22
N LYS A 60 -13.46 -5.37 5.20
CA LYS A 60 -14.12 -4.05 5.29
C LYS A 60 -13.17 -2.87 5.57
N LEU A 61 -11.89 -2.98 5.25
CA LEU A 61 -11.04 -1.80 5.11
C LEU A 61 -11.35 -1.08 3.80
N THR A 62 -11.26 0.24 3.82
CA THR A 62 -11.37 1.04 2.61
C THR A 62 -10.16 0.78 1.71
N ALA A 63 -10.30 1.05 0.41
CA ALA A 63 -9.18 0.93 -0.53
C ALA A 63 -7.97 1.80 -0.14
N PHE A 64 -8.22 2.94 0.51
CA PHE A 64 -7.18 3.85 0.96
C PHE A 64 -6.44 3.30 2.18
N GLU A 65 -7.17 2.82 3.20
CA GLU A 65 -6.60 2.17 4.37
C GLU A 65 -5.76 0.95 3.97
N ALA A 66 -6.29 0.09 3.09
CA ALA A 66 -5.58 -1.09 2.63
C ALA A 66 -4.24 -0.75 1.96
N ILE A 67 -4.22 0.29 1.11
CA ILE A 67 -2.99 0.74 0.45
C ILE A 67 -2.01 1.36 1.44
N GLN A 68 -2.50 2.11 2.43
CA GLN A 68 -1.63 2.63 3.46
C GLN A 68 -0.97 1.52 4.28
N LEU A 69 -1.75 0.52 4.73
CA LEU A 69 -1.21 -0.62 5.47
C LEU A 69 -0.17 -1.40 4.65
N ILE A 70 -0.42 -1.61 3.35
CA ILE A 70 0.55 -2.24 2.43
C ILE A 70 1.85 -1.44 2.34
N ASN A 71 1.76 -0.10 2.35
CA ASN A 71 2.93 0.76 2.27
C ASN A 71 3.74 0.81 3.57
N ILE A 72 3.08 0.77 4.73
CA ILE A 72 3.74 0.91 6.04
C ILE A 72 4.14 -0.41 6.69
N ILE A 73 3.51 -1.52 6.28
CA ILE A 73 3.69 -2.88 6.84
C ILE A 73 3.51 -2.86 8.37
N PRO A 74 2.27 -2.83 8.87
CA PRO A 74 2.00 -2.67 10.30
C PRO A 74 2.57 -3.85 11.09
N THR A 75 3.21 -3.56 12.23
CA THR A 75 3.82 -4.57 13.12
C THR A 75 3.15 -4.64 14.48
N SER A 76 2.22 -3.73 14.77
CA SER A 76 1.50 -3.64 16.04
C SER A 76 0.10 -3.04 15.88
N ILE A 77 -0.77 -3.28 16.85
CA ILE A 77 -2.11 -2.67 16.92
C ILE A 77 -2.03 -1.14 16.87
N LEU A 78 -1.03 -0.55 17.54
CA LEU A 78 -0.80 0.90 17.50
C LEU A 78 -0.59 1.40 16.06
N SER A 79 0.13 0.66 15.22
CA SER A 79 0.31 1.04 13.82
C SER A 79 -0.98 0.92 12.99
N LEU A 80 -1.91 0.02 13.35
CA LEU A 80 -3.23 -0.03 12.72
C LEU A 80 -4.07 1.18 13.09
N GLN A 81 -4.03 1.62 14.35
CA GLN A 81 -4.78 2.77 14.85
C GLN A 81 -4.40 4.10 14.17
N LEU A 82 -3.17 4.21 13.65
CA LEU A 82 -2.73 5.39 12.89
C LEU A 82 -3.39 5.48 11.50
N ILE A 83 -3.98 4.39 11.01
CA ILE A 83 -4.44 4.25 9.62
C ILE A 83 -5.95 4.00 9.56
N ILE A 84 -6.48 3.18 10.46
CA ILE A 84 -7.89 2.77 10.50
C ILE A 84 -8.66 3.75 11.37
N GLU A 85 -9.56 4.52 10.76
CA GLU A 85 -10.47 5.42 11.48
C GLU A 85 -11.52 4.62 12.26
N ASP A 86 -11.87 5.11 13.45
CA ASP A 86 -12.85 4.48 14.37
C ASP A 86 -12.58 2.97 14.56
N MET A 87 -11.31 2.61 14.69
CA MET A 87 -10.83 1.22 14.72
C MET A 87 -11.56 0.37 15.77
N ASP A 88 -11.69 0.89 17.00
CA ASP A 88 -12.29 0.18 18.13
C ASP A 88 -13.80 -0.07 17.94
N ASP A 89 -14.47 0.73 17.11
CA ASP A 89 -15.90 0.57 16.77
C ASP A 89 -16.10 -0.40 15.58
N ARG A 90 -15.08 -0.55 14.72
CA ARG A 90 -15.18 -1.31 13.47
C ARG A 90 -14.68 -2.75 13.57
N PHE A 91 -13.76 -3.02 14.48
CA PHE A 91 -13.03 -4.28 14.54
C PHE A 91 -12.90 -4.79 15.98
N SER A 92 -13.04 -6.12 16.15
CA SER A 92 -12.66 -6.77 17.41
C SER A 92 -11.14 -6.92 17.53
N GLU A 93 -10.64 -7.17 18.75
CA GLU A 93 -9.22 -7.43 18.99
C GLU A 93 -8.71 -8.62 18.16
N GLU A 94 -9.53 -9.66 18.00
CA GLU A 94 -9.21 -10.82 17.15
C GLU A 94 -9.14 -10.47 15.66
N GLU A 95 -10.04 -9.60 15.17
CA GLU A 95 -10.00 -9.14 13.78
C GLU A 95 -8.78 -8.26 13.50
N LEU A 96 -8.37 -7.43 14.47
CA LEU A 96 -7.16 -6.62 14.36
C LEU A 96 -5.90 -7.49 14.31
N GLU A 97 -5.85 -8.56 15.09
CA GLU A 97 -4.74 -9.51 15.05
C GLU A 97 -4.68 -10.25 13.69
N GLN A 98 -5.84 -10.61 13.13
CA GLN A 98 -5.91 -11.18 11.78
C GLN A 98 -5.40 -10.22 10.71
N ILE A 99 -5.64 -8.90 10.86
CA ILE A 99 -5.08 -7.89 9.96
C ILE A 99 -3.55 -7.90 10.04
N LEU A 100 -2.98 -7.97 11.25
CA LEU A 100 -1.52 -8.02 11.43
C LEU A 100 -0.91 -9.29 10.83
N ASP A 101 -1.58 -10.44 10.94
CA ASP A 101 -1.09 -11.71 10.43
C ASP A 101 -0.92 -11.73 8.90
N ILE A 102 -1.64 -10.90 8.15
CA ILE A 102 -1.45 -10.70 6.70
C ILE A 102 -0.01 -10.28 6.36
N PHE A 103 0.67 -9.57 7.28
CA PHE A 103 1.98 -8.97 7.06
C PHE A 103 3.13 -9.73 7.75
N ARG A 104 2.85 -10.62 8.70
CA ARG A 104 3.88 -11.34 9.49
C ARG A 104 4.53 -12.52 8.76
N HIS A 105 3.91 -13.04 7.71
CA HIS A 105 4.35 -14.26 7.02
C HIS A 105 4.84 -14.03 5.58
N GLN A 106 5.42 -12.86 5.29
CA GLN A 106 5.91 -12.50 3.95
C GLN A 106 7.41 -12.64 3.79
#